data_AF-A0A7W4A800-F1
#
_entry.id   AF-A0A7W4A800-F1
#
_cell.length_a   1.000
_cell.length_b   1.000
_cell.length_c   1.000
_cell.angle_alpha   90.00
_cell.angle_beta   90.00
_cell.angle_gamma   90.00
#
_symmetry.space_group_name_H-M   'P 1'
#
loop_
_entity.id
_entity.type
_entity.pdbx_description
1 polymer ?
#
loop_
_entity_poly.entity_id
_entity_poly.type
_entity_poly.pdbx_seq_one_letter_code
_entity_poly.pdbx_strand_id
1 'polypeptide(L)'
;MGFWDKVKSAATSAKCLTGWHAGDYSPITGKPQCNVEKTCPDCNKYITAIKHKFNEWQYINSVHSHKCDSFRSCIHCDAQETKRLHEFKEKGKNSSCRIIKQCSVCHEEELGSTSHNWTQLMGRDLKIQGKRKCRDCGTVEN
;
A
#
# COMPACT_ATOMS: atom_id res chain seq x y z
N MET A 1 -7.49 -46.08 -11.58
CA MET A 1 -7.06 -45.03 -10.64
C MET A 1 -5.56 -45.19 -10.43
N GLY A 2 -4.77 -44.26 -10.96
CA GLY A 2 -3.31 -44.39 -11.07
C GLY A 2 -2.55 -43.76 -9.89
N PHE A 3 -1.27 -44.10 -9.77
CA PHE A 3 -0.34 -43.49 -8.80
C PHE A 3 -0.36 -41.95 -8.83
N TRP A 4 -0.52 -41.37 -10.02
CA TRP A 4 -0.64 -39.92 -10.24
C TRP A 4 -1.88 -39.28 -9.59
N ASP A 5 -2.98 -40.01 -9.44
CA ASP A 5 -4.20 -39.51 -8.80
C ASP A 5 -4.00 -39.35 -7.28
N LYS A 6 -3.21 -40.24 -6.66
CA LYS A 6 -2.89 -40.21 -5.22
C LYS A 6 -1.94 -39.07 -4.84
N VAL A 7 -0.98 -38.74 -5.72
CA VAL A 7 -0.05 -37.62 -5.48
C VAL A 7 -0.78 -36.28 -5.56
N LYS A 8 -1.68 -36.12 -6.54
CA LYS A 8 -2.51 -34.90 -6.64
C LYS A 8 -3.41 -34.74 -5.42
N SER A 9 -4.07 -35.80 -4.95
CA SER A 9 -4.92 -35.71 -3.75
C SER A 9 -4.14 -35.32 -2.49
N ALA A 10 -2.89 -35.79 -2.34
CA ALA A 10 -2.04 -35.46 -1.19
C ALA A 10 -1.55 -34.01 -1.20
N ALA A 11 -1.22 -33.46 -2.37
CA ALA A 11 -0.83 -32.05 -2.50
C ALA A 11 -2.02 -31.10 -2.24
N THR A 12 -3.22 -31.47 -2.69
CA THR A 12 -4.43 -30.66 -2.49
C THR A 12 -4.90 -30.70 -1.03
N SER A 13 -4.80 -31.85 -0.36
CA SER A 13 -5.13 -31.95 1.07
C SER A 13 -4.15 -31.15 1.95
N ALA A 14 -2.86 -31.12 1.60
CA ALA A 14 -1.87 -30.31 2.30
C ALA A 14 -2.17 -28.80 2.22
N LYS A 15 -2.60 -28.28 1.06
CA LYS A 15 -3.01 -26.87 0.92
C LYS A 15 -4.17 -26.52 1.84
N CYS A 16 -5.16 -27.41 1.92
CA CYS A 16 -6.29 -27.25 2.83
C CYS A 16 -5.88 -27.28 4.31
N LEU A 17 -4.90 -28.11 4.69
CA LEU A 17 -4.35 -28.15 6.05
C LEU A 17 -3.62 -26.85 6.41
N THR A 18 -2.97 -26.20 5.44
CA THR A 18 -2.33 -24.88 5.62
C THR A 18 -3.30 -23.70 5.59
N GLY A 19 -4.62 -23.95 5.51
CA GLY A 19 -5.66 -22.92 5.50
C GLY A 19 -5.94 -22.30 4.13
N TRP A 20 -5.26 -22.75 3.08
CA TRP A 20 -5.55 -22.37 1.70
C TRP A 20 -6.69 -23.21 1.15
N HIS A 21 -7.86 -22.60 0.99
CA HIS A 21 -9.05 -23.24 0.46
C HIS A 21 -9.42 -22.67 -0.90
N ALA A 22 -9.70 -23.55 -1.86
CA ALA A 22 -10.19 -23.17 -3.19
C ALA A 22 -11.64 -22.65 -3.15
N GLY A 23 -12.14 -22.19 -4.31
CA GLY A 23 -13.50 -21.68 -4.48
C GLY A 23 -13.67 -20.18 -4.21
N ASP A 24 -14.66 -19.61 -4.88
CA ASP A 24 -15.05 -18.21 -4.76
C ASP A 24 -16.02 -17.99 -3.59
N TYR A 25 -15.97 -16.80 -3.02
CA TYR A 25 -16.86 -16.39 -1.94
C TYR A 25 -18.17 -15.85 -2.49
N SER A 26 -19.29 -16.29 -1.93
CA SER A 26 -20.63 -15.76 -2.19
C SER A 26 -21.22 -15.08 -0.95
N PRO A 27 -22.08 -14.06 -1.09
CA PRO A 27 -22.77 -13.46 0.05
C PRO A 27 -23.64 -14.48 0.79
N ILE A 28 -23.67 -14.39 2.13
CA ILE A 28 -24.56 -15.20 2.96
C ILE A 28 -25.98 -14.62 2.91
N THR A 29 -26.96 -15.43 2.52
CA THR A 29 -28.37 -15.02 2.47
C THR A 29 -28.87 -14.50 3.81
N GLY A 30 -29.55 -13.35 3.80
CA GLY A 30 -30.11 -12.72 5.00
C GLY A 30 -29.10 -11.94 5.86
N LYS A 31 -27.82 -11.85 5.44
CA LYS A 31 -26.79 -11.02 6.10
C LYS A 31 -26.33 -9.87 5.20
N PRO A 32 -25.73 -8.81 5.79
CA PRO A 32 -25.04 -7.78 5.00
C PRO A 32 -24.02 -8.39 4.05
N GLN A 33 -23.90 -7.87 2.82
CA GLN A 33 -23.04 -8.45 1.77
C GLN A 33 -21.55 -8.50 2.12
N CYS A 34 -21.10 -7.76 3.15
CA CYS A 34 -19.74 -7.91 3.67
C CYS A 34 -19.54 -9.32 4.31
N ASN A 35 -20.60 -10.09 4.62
CA ASN A 35 -20.54 -11.48 5.10
C ASN A 35 -20.60 -12.46 3.93
N VAL A 36 -19.55 -13.26 3.79
CA VAL A 36 -19.43 -14.21 2.68
C VAL A 36 -19.12 -15.62 3.16
N GLU A 37 -19.57 -16.58 2.37
CA GLU A 37 -19.35 -18.01 2.58
C GLU A 37 -18.75 -18.64 1.33
N LYS A 38 -18.08 -19.77 1.55
CA LYS A 38 -17.72 -20.69 0.47
C LYS A 38 -17.57 -22.10 1.02
N THR A 39 -17.72 -23.07 0.12
CA THR A 39 -17.36 -24.46 0.40
C THR A 39 -16.16 -24.82 -0.47
N CYS A 40 -15.07 -25.24 0.17
CA CYS A 40 -13.87 -25.67 -0.56
C CYS A 40 -14.20 -26.94 -1.37
N PRO A 41 -14.07 -26.95 -2.71
CA PRO A 41 -14.38 -28.14 -3.51
C PRO A 41 -13.42 -29.30 -3.25
N ASP A 42 -12.23 -29.01 -2.71
CA ASP A 42 -11.19 -30.02 -2.50
C ASP A 42 -11.32 -30.79 -1.18
N CYS A 43 -11.83 -30.13 -0.13
CA CYS A 43 -11.93 -30.71 1.21
C CYS A 43 -13.33 -30.60 1.83
N ASN A 44 -14.30 -30.06 1.09
CA ASN A 44 -15.69 -29.84 1.51
C ASN A 44 -15.86 -29.03 2.80
N LYS A 45 -14.83 -28.30 3.22
CA LYS A 45 -14.91 -27.44 4.40
C LYS A 45 -15.71 -26.19 4.06
N TYR A 46 -16.76 -25.95 4.82
CA TYR A 46 -17.53 -24.70 4.80
C TYR A 46 -16.77 -23.62 5.58
N ILE A 47 -16.64 -22.44 4.97
CA ILE A 47 -15.82 -21.34 5.47
C ILE A 47 -16.64 -20.07 5.36
N THR A 48 -16.66 -19.29 6.44
CA THR A 48 -17.22 -17.95 6.45
C THR A 48 -16.12 -16.93 6.67
N ALA A 49 -16.30 -15.75 6.10
CA ALA A 49 -15.41 -14.62 6.28
C ALA A 49 -16.19 -13.30 6.21
N ILE A 50 -15.62 -12.25 6.78
CA ILE A 50 -16.11 -10.88 6.60
C ILE A 50 -15.14 -10.17 5.65
N LYS A 51 -15.66 -9.70 4.52
CA LYS A 51 -14.92 -8.95 3.49
C LYS A 51 -15.62 -7.64 3.23
N HIS A 52 -15.06 -6.57 3.78
CA HIS A 52 -15.60 -5.23 3.57
C HIS A 52 -15.22 -4.69 2.20
N LYS A 53 -16.21 -4.13 1.50
CA LYS A 53 -16.00 -3.28 0.33
C LYS A 53 -16.18 -1.84 0.76
N PHE A 54 -15.07 -1.17 1.04
CA PHE A 54 -15.09 0.24 1.44
C PHE A 54 -15.26 1.16 0.22
N ASN A 55 -15.89 2.32 0.44
CA ASN A 55 -15.87 3.42 -0.51
C ASN A 55 -14.50 4.13 -0.54
N GLU A 56 -14.40 5.15 -1.39
CA GLU A 56 -13.24 6.04 -1.45
C GLU A 56 -13.04 6.80 -0.13
N TRP A 57 -11.80 7.16 0.15
CA TRP A 57 -11.45 7.94 1.33
C TRP A 57 -12.02 9.36 1.25
N GLN A 58 -12.53 9.86 2.38
CA GLN A 58 -13.07 11.20 2.53
C GLN A 58 -12.42 11.90 3.72
N TYR A 59 -12.07 13.18 3.57
CA TYR A 59 -11.53 13.97 4.68
C TYR A 59 -12.59 14.25 5.74
N ILE A 60 -12.19 14.17 7.01
CA ILE A 60 -13.02 14.53 8.15
C ILE A 60 -12.97 16.05 8.30
N ASN A 61 -14.04 16.72 7.87
CA ASN A 61 -14.19 18.17 8.01
C ASN A 61 -14.77 18.53 9.38
N SER A 62 -14.00 18.29 10.45
CA SER A 62 -14.36 18.70 11.81
C SER A 62 -13.34 19.68 12.39
N VAL A 63 -13.81 20.65 13.16
CA VAL A 63 -12.95 21.62 13.86
C VAL A 63 -12.06 20.94 14.92
N HIS A 64 -12.47 19.76 15.38
CA HIS A 64 -11.79 18.99 16.41
C HIS A 64 -10.89 17.86 15.87
N SER A 65 -10.83 17.65 14.55
CA SER A 65 -9.98 16.64 13.92
C SER A 65 -8.76 17.27 13.26
N HIS A 66 -7.72 16.47 13.05
CA HIS A 66 -6.61 16.91 12.22
C HIS A 66 -7.07 17.01 10.77
N LYS A 67 -6.58 18.01 10.02
CA LYS A 67 -7.06 18.31 8.66
C LYS A 67 -6.89 17.16 7.66
N CYS A 68 -5.93 16.26 7.92
CA CYS A 68 -5.67 15.08 7.09
C CYS A 68 -6.33 13.80 7.62
N ASP A 69 -7.06 13.86 8.73
CA ASP A 69 -7.82 12.70 9.18
C ASP A 69 -8.90 12.41 8.14
N SER A 70 -8.97 11.14 7.73
CA SER A 70 -9.86 10.67 6.68
C SER A 70 -10.61 9.43 7.14
N PHE A 71 -11.78 9.19 6.57
CA PHE A 71 -12.58 8.01 6.84
C PHE A 71 -13.09 7.38 5.54
N ARG A 72 -13.47 6.10 5.65
CA ARG A 72 -14.24 5.38 4.62
C ARG A 72 -15.16 4.36 5.31
N SER A 73 -16.24 3.97 4.65
CA SER A 73 -17.28 3.08 5.20
C SER A 73 -17.57 1.90 4.27
N CYS A 74 -17.93 0.72 4.81
CA CYS A 74 -18.37 -0.43 3.98
C CYS A 74 -19.65 0.02 3.25
N ILE A 75 -19.73 -0.21 1.95
CA ILE A 75 -20.95 0.14 1.18
C ILE A 75 -22.14 -0.78 1.51
N HIS A 76 -21.92 -1.85 2.28
CA HIS A 76 -22.93 -2.83 2.62
C HIS A 76 -23.17 -3.00 4.12
N CYS A 77 -22.43 -2.32 5.00
CA CYS A 77 -22.65 -2.35 6.45
C CYS A 77 -22.05 -1.11 7.14
N ASP A 78 -22.31 -0.95 8.43
CA ASP A 78 -21.89 0.23 9.22
C ASP A 78 -20.41 0.21 9.64
N ALA A 79 -19.59 -0.70 9.08
CA ALA A 79 -18.16 -0.72 9.37
C ALA A 79 -17.49 0.53 8.79
N GLN A 80 -16.70 1.20 9.61
CA GLN A 80 -15.95 2.41 9.24
C GLN A 80 -14.47 2.24 9.61
N GLU A 81 -13.60 2.79 8.78
CA GLU A 81 -12.18 2.89 9.06
C GLU A 81 -11.75 4.35 9.02
N THR A 82 -10.85 4.72 9.92
CA THR A 82 -10.23 6.04 9.96
C THR A 82 -8.73 5.91 9.77
N LYS A 83 -8.15 6.84 9.02
CA LYS A 83 -6.71 6.92 8.79
C LYS A 83 -6.32 8.35 8.51
N ARG A 84 -5.11 8.75 8.93
CA ARG A 84 -4.51 10.00 8.50
C ARG A 84 -3.86 9.84 7.13
N LEU A 85 -4.34 10.58 6.13
CA LEU A 85 -3.85 10.53 4.76
C LEU A 85 -3.27 11.87 4.34
N HIS A 86 -1.96 11.88 4.11
CA HIS A 86 -1.26 13.04 3.60
C HIS A 86 -1.08 12.94 2.08
N GLU A 87 -1.47 13.99 1.37
CA GLU A 87 -1.11 14.19 -0.02
C GLU A 87 0.11 15.13 -0.07
N PHE A 88 1.31 14.55 0.01
CA PHE A 88 2.57 15.28 -0.02
C PHE A 88 2.96 15.66 -1.45
N LYS A 89 3.25 16.95 -1.68
CA LYS A 89 3.76 17.49 -2.95
C LYS A 89 5.17 18.02 -2.77
N GLU A 90 6.02 17.85 -3.77
CA GLU A 90 7.37 18.39 -3.73
C GLU A 90 7.32 19.92 -3.71
N LYS A 91 7.89 20.51 -2.65
CA LYS A 91 7.98 21.95 -2.47
C LYS A 91 9.34 22.48 -2.93
N GLY A 92 10.38 21.68 -2.80
CA GLY A 92 11.74 22.07 -3.19
C GLY A 92 12.79 21.13 -2.61
N LYS A 93 14.02 21.62 -2.49
CA LYS A 93 15.14 20.90 -1.88
C LYS A 93 15.77 21.75 -0.78
N ASN A 94 16.22 21.11 0.30
CA ASN A 94 16.98 21.78 1.34
C ASN A 94 18.48 21.91 0.96
N SER A 95 19.25 22.58 1.82
CA SER A 95 20.70 22.76 1.65
C SER A 95 21.50 21.45 1.58
N SER A 96 20.94 20.34 2.07
CA SER A 96 21.52 18.99 1.97
C SER A 96 21.02 18.21 0.75
N CYS A 97 20.40 18.87 -0.23
CA CYS A 97 19.78 18.24 -1.42
C CYS A 97 18.67 17.23 -1.10
N ARG A 98 18.11 17.21 0.10
CA ARG A 98 16.92 16.41 0.41
C ARG A 98 15.69 17.12 -0.09
N ILE A 99 14.85 16.38 -0.80
CA ILE A 99 13.57 16.89 -1.29
C ILE A 99 12.69 17.17 -0.07
N ILE A 100 12.18 18.39 0.02
CA ILE A 100 11.15 18.77 0.99
C ILE A 100 9.81 18.53 0.32
N LYS A 101 8.99 17.68 0.93
CA LYS A 101 7.60 17.51 0.52
C LYS A 101 6.70 18.16 1.55
N GLN A 102 5.63 18.82 1.09
CA GLN A 102 4.66 19.47 1.94
C GLN A 102 3.27 18.93 1.66
N CYS A 103 2.51 18.63 2.71
CA CYS A 103 1.13 18.20 2.57
C CYS A 103 0.26 19.36 2.06
N SER A 104 -0.54 19.11 1.02
CA SER A 104 -1.45 20.11 0.44
C SER A 104 -2.53 20.59 1.41
N VAL A 105 -2.87 19.78 2.42
CA VAL A 105 -4.00 19.99 3.32
C VAL A 105 -3.59 20.54 4.69
N CYS A 106 -2.65 19.88 5.39
CA CYS A 106 -2.19 20.32 6.71
C CYS A 106 -0.91 21.15 6.71
N HIS A 107 -0.23 21.27 5.56
CA HIS A 107 1.06 21.96 5.41
C HIS A 107 2.23 21.40 6.22
N GLU A 108 2.07 20.22 6.83
CA GLU A 108 3.18 19.47 7.41
C GLU A 108 4.23 19.17 6.34
N GLU A 109 5.50 19.24 6.74
CA GLU A 109 6.64 18.98 5.87
C GLU A 109 7.29 17.65 6.24
N GLU A 110 7.67 16.87 5.23
CA GLU A 110 8.49 15.68 5.38
C GLU A 110 9.72 15.75 4.47
N LEU A 111 10.80 15.10 4.91
CA LEU A 111 12.01 14.97 4.10
C LEU A 111 11.90 13.69 3.27
N GLY A 112 11.90 13.85 1.96
CA GLY A 112 11.93 12.77 0.98
C GLY A 112 13.34 12.28 0.66
N SER A 113 13.49 11.72 -0.54
CA SER A 113 14.77 11.25 -1.06
C SER A 113 15.75 12.40 -1.29
N THR A 114 17.03 12.05 -1.43
CA THR A 114 18.09 13.00 -1.77
C THR A 114 18.25 13.06 -3.28
N SER A 115 18.29 14.27 -3.84
CA SER A 115 18.47 14.49 -5.27
C SER A 115 19.55 15.56 -5.49
N HIS A 116 20.75 15.10 -5.79
CA HIS A 116 21.93 15.95 -6.02
C HIS A 116 21.95 16.50 -7.44
N ASN A 117 22.29 17.79 -7.56
CA ASN A 117 22.60 18.42 -8.84
C ASN A 117 24.12 18.35 -9.05
N TRP A 118 24.57 17.36 -9.82
CA TRP A 118 25.99 17.12 -10.09
C TRP A 118 26.58 18.23 -10.97
N THR A 119 27.82 18.60 -10.69
CA THR A 119 28.55 19.58 -11.51
C THR A 119 28.77 19.00 -12.90
N GLN A 120 28.41 19.71 -13.97
CA GLN A 120 28.55 19.27 -15.35
C GLN A 120 29.44 20.20 -16.17
N LEU A 121 30.22 19.63 -17.08
CA LEU A 121 31.00 20.34 -18.10
C LEU A 121 30.63 19.76 -19.48
N MET A 122 30.17 20.63 -20.39
CA MET A 122 29.71 20.21 -21.74
C MET A 122 28.70 19.04 -21.72
N GLY A 123 27.75 19.06 -20.79
CA GLY A 123 26.70 18.03 -20.68
C GLY A 123 27.17 16.70 -20.09
N ARG A 124 28.40 16.60 -19.58
CA ARG A 124 28.91 15.42 -18.86
C ARG A 124 29.21 15.77 -17.42
N ASP A 125 28.93 14.85 -16.51
CA ASP A 125 29.27 15.00 -15.09
C ASP A 125 30.78 15.20 -14.93
N LEU A 126 31.17 16.31 -14.32
CA LEU A 126 32.55 16.65 -14.03
C LEU A 126 33.03 15.81 -12.85
N LYS A 127 33.95 14.88 -13.12
CA LYS A 127 34.63 14.10 -12.09
C LYS A 127 35.97 14.74 -11.74
N ILE A 128 36.15 15.15 -10.48
CA ILE A 128 37.43 15.62 -9.96
C ILE A 128 38.01 14.48 -9.13
N GLN A 129 39.22 14.01 -9.50
CA GLN A 129 39.85 12.83 -8.88
C GLN A 129 38.96 11.57 -8.91
N GLY A 130 38.24 11.35 -10.01
CA GLY A 130 37.36 10.19 -10.19
C GLY A 130 36.00 10.29 -9.48
N LYS A 131 35.72 11.37 -8.75
CA LYS A 131 34.48 11.55 -8.00
C LYS A 131 33.63 12.69 -8.55
N ARG A 132 32.31 12.51 -8.63
CA ARG A 132 31.35 13.57 -8.94
C ARG A 132 31.07 14.42 -7.69
N LYS A 133 30.94 15.73 -7.87
CA LYS A 133 30.64 16.67 -6.79
C LYS A 133 29.31 17.39 -7.05
N CYS A 134 28.42 17.36 -6.07
CA CYS A 134 27.16 18.10 -6.10
C CYS A 134 27.44 19.60 -6.03
N ARG A 135 26.83 20.37 -6.93
CA ARG A 135 26.94 21.82 -6.99
C ARG A 135 26.27 22.50 -5.79
N ASP A 136 25.16 21.93 -5.33
CA ASP A 136 24.29 22.60 -4.35
C ASP A 136 24.71 22.33 -2.90
N CYS A 137 25.14 21.10 -2.58
CA CYS A 137 25.49 20.70 -1.22
C CYS A 137 26.94 20.24 -1.03
N GLY A 138 27.73 20.17 -2.12
CA GLY A 138 29.12 19.75 -2.05
C GLY A 138 29.36 18.26 -1.78
N THR A 139 28.31 17.43 -1.68
CA THR A 139 28.44 15.97 -1.54
C THR A 139 29.28 15.40 -2.67
N VAL A 140 30.18 14.47 -2.33
CA VAL A 140 31.09 13.81 -3.28
C VAL A 140 30.78 12.32 -3.32
N GLU A 141 30.65 11.77 -4.53
CA GLU A 141 30.36 10.35 -4.76
C GLU A 141 31.28 9.82 -5.86
N ASN A 142 31.67 8.54 -5.79
CA ASN A 142 32.58 7.92 -6.76
C ASN A 142 31.89 7.65 -8.11
#